data_AF-A0A1B8Y4J2-F1
#
_entry.id   AF-A0A1B8Y4J2-F1
#
_cell.length_a   1.000
_cell.length_b   1.000
_cell.length_c   1.000
_cell.angle_alpha   90.00
_cell.angle_beta   90.00
_cell.angle_gamma   90.00
#
_symmetry.space_group_name_H-M   'P 1'
#
loop_
_entity.id
_entity.type
_entity.pdbx_description
1 polymer ?
#
loop_
_entity_poly.entity_id
_entity_poly.type
_entity_poly.pdbx_seq_one_letter_code
_entity_poly.pdbx_strand_id
1 'polypeptide(L)'
;MGENGDDKHGRSGQLFENFIQATTCKGTLQAFNILTRQLELDPQDHRHFYAKLKSKVTSWKAKALWNKLDKKHGQKEYKKGKACIGTK
;
A
#
# COMPACT_ATOMS: atom_id res chain seq x y z
N MET A 1 11.03 -2.90 -29.83
CA MET A 1 11.12 -3.86 -28.71
C MET A 1 10.61 -3.15 -27.46
N GLY A 2 9.37 -3.45 -27.05
CA GLY A 2 8.67 -2.76 -25.98
C GLY A 2 8.69 -3.61 -24.71
N GLU A 3 9.78 -3.57 -23.97
CA GLU A 3 9.95 -4.33 -22.73
C GLU A 3 10.41 -3.37 -21.63
N ASN A 4 9.47 -2.66 -21.00
CA ASN A 4 9.75 -1.83 -19.82
C ASN A 4 8.50 -1.60 -18.91
N GLY A 5 7.41 -2.33 -19.17
CA GLY A 5 6.15 -2.19 -18.42
C GLY A 5 5.89 -3.29 -17.38
N ASP A 6 6.47 -4.48 -17.58
CA ASP A 6 6.20 -5.67 -16.77
C ASP A 6 7.11 -5.75 -15.52
N ASP A 7 8.38 -5.34 -15.65
CA ASP A 7 9.38 -5.38 -14.58
C ASP A 7 9.01 -4.55 -13.34
N LYS A 8 8.40 -3.37 -13.55
CA LYS A 8 7.97 -2.50 -12.45
C LYS A 8 6.81 -3.08 -11.64
N HIS A 9 5.92 -3.82 -12.29
CA HIS A 9 4.79 -4.49 -11.64
C HIS A 9 5.26 -5.71 -10.83
N GLY A 10 6.25 -6.44 -11.34
CA GLY A 10 6.91 -7.51 -10.59
C GLY A 10 7.66 -6.98 -9.36
N ARG A 11 8.44 -5.89 -9.52
CA ARG A 11 9.22 -5.29 -8.44
C ARG A 11 8.36 -4.73 -7.32
N SER A 12 7.27 -4.02 -7.62
CA SER A 12 6.36 -3.51 -6.58
C SER A 12 5.66 -4.64 -5.82
N GLY A 13 5.31 -5.72 -6.52
CA GLY A 13 4.81 -6.95 -5.93
C GLY A 13 5.81 -7.57 -4.95
N GLN A 14 7.05 -7.78 -5.36
CA GLN A 14 8.09 -8.40 -4.52
C GLN A 14 8.40 -7.58 -3.26
N LEU A 15 8.51 -6.26 -3.38
CA LEU A 15 8.71 -5.36 -2.24
C LEU A 15 7.57 -5.47 -1.23
N PHE A 16 6.33 -5.56 -1.73
CA PHE A 16 5.15 -5.74 -0.90
C PHE A 16 5.14 -7.13 -0.24
N GLU A 17 5.58 -8.17 -0.94
CA GLU A 17 5.71 -9.52 -0.37
C GLU A 17 6.71 -9.57 0.79
N ASN A 18 7.86 -8.93 0.65
CA ASN A 18 8.85 -8.82 1.72
C ASN A 18 8.26 -8.10 2.96
N PHE A 19 7.43 -7.09 2.74
CA PHE A 19 6.74 -6.38 3.83
C PHE A 19 5.74 -7.27 4.57
N ILE A 20 4.89 -8.01 3.87
CA ILE A 20 3.87 -8.88 4.49
C ILE A 20 4.46 -10.16 5.09
N GLN A 21 5.64 -10.61 4.65
CA GLN A 21 6.31 -11.81 5.16
C GLN A 21 7.23 -11.52 6.35
N ALA A 22 7.55 -10.25 6.64
CA ALA A 22 8.37 -9.90 7.78
C ALA A 22 7.73 -10.37 9.10
N THR A 23 8.50 -11.13 9.89
CA THR A 23 8.04 -11.75 11.15
C THR A 23 8.50 -11.02 12.40
N THR A 24 9.29 -9.96 12.26
CA THR A 24 9.79 -9.14 13.37
C THR A 24 9.39 -7.69 13.19
N CYS A 25 9.14 -6.99 14.30
CA CYS A 25 8.78 -5.56 14.26
C CYS A 25 9.81 -4.73 13.48
N LYS A 26 11.11 -4.91 13.77
CA LYS A 26 12.19 -4.23 13.04
C LYS A 26 12.17 -4.58 11.55
N GLY A 27 11.99 -5.86 11.21
CA GLY A 27 11.90 -6.31 9.82
C GLY A 27 10.73 -5.68 9.07
N THR A 28 9.54 -5.61 9.69
CA THR A 28 8.35 -5.00 9.09
C THR A 28 8.56 -3.51 8.83
N LEU A 29 9.12 -2.78 9.81
CA LEU A 29 9.43 -1.34 9.65
C LEU A 29 10.46 -1.11 8.54
N GLN A 30 11.52 -1.92 8.48
CA GLN A 30 12.53 -1.82 7.42
C GLN A 30 11.94 -2.12 6.05
N ALA A 31 11.19 -3.22 5.90
CA ALA A 31 10.56 -3.58 4.64
C ALA A 31 9.56 -2.52 4.17
N PHE A 32 8.78 -1.94 5.08
CA PHE A 32 7.87 -0.84 4.78
C PHE A 32 8.62 0.41 4.29
N ASN A 33 9.72 0.80 4.95
CA ASN A 33 10.53 1.96 4.52
C ASN A 33 11.17 1.76 3.14
N ILE A 34 11.60 0.53 2.83
CA ILE A 34 12.13 0.20 1.50
C ILE A 34 10.99 0.28 0.47
N LEU A 35 9.82 -0.31 0.77
CA LEU A 35 8.65 -0.26 -0.10
C LEU A 35 8.25 1.18 -0.44
N THR A 36 8.08 2.04 0.56
CA THR A 36 7.66 3.44 0.35
C THR A 36 8.69 4.24 -0.43
N ARG A 37 9.99 4.08 -0.11
CA ARG A 37 11.08 4.74 -0.84
C ARG A 37 11.13 4.32 -2.32
N GLN A 38 11.04 3.02 -2.60
CA GLN A 38 11.14 2.48 -3.95
C GLN A 38 9.90 2.80 -4.80
N LEU A 39 8.74 2.97 -4.18
CA LEU A 39 7.51 3.38 -4.84
C LEU A 39 7.31 4.91 -4.85
N GLU A 40 8.28 5.68 -4.36
CA GLU A 40 8.21 7.15 -4.28
C GLU A 40 6.92 7.61 -3.57
N LEU A 41 6.61 6.94 -2.46
CA LEU A 41 5.47 7.25 -1.61
C LEU A 41 5.96 8.04 -0.40
N ASP A 42 5.27 9.13 -0.10
CA ASP A 42 5.47 9.85 1.15
C ASP A 42 4.62 9.22 2.25
N PRO A 43 5.23 8.56 3.27
CA PRO A 43 4.48 7.96 4.38
C PRO A 43 3.78 9.01 5.26
N GLN A 44 4.14 10.29 5.17
CA GLN A 44 3.50 11.37 5.93
C GLN A 44 2.23 11.93 5.25
N ASP A 45 2.01 11.62 3.96
CA ASP A 45 0.78 11.97 3.23
C ASP A 45 -0.37 11.01 3.58
N HIS A 46 -0.76 10.97 4.85
CA HIS A 46 -1.73 10.00 5.40
C HIS A 46 -3.05 9.95 4.61
N ARG A 47 -3.45 11.09 4.01
CA ARG A 47 -4.72 11.22 3.27
C ARG A 47 -4.70 10.50 1.92
N HIS A 48 -3.57 10.50 1.21
CA HIS A 48 -3.47 9.89 -0.12
C HIS A 48 -2.57 8.66 -0.18
N PHE A 49 -1.82 8.37 0.89
CA PHE A 49 -0.86 7.28 0.95
C PHE A 49 -1.47 5.94 0.52
N TYR A 50 -2.59 5.55 1.13
CA TYR A 50 -3.25 4.27 0.81
C TYR A 50 -3.67 4.18 -0.65
N ALA A 51 -4.30 5.23 -1.19
CA ALA A 51 -4.76 5.25 -2.58
C ALA A 51 -3.58 5.14 -3.57
N LYS A 52 -2.48 5.86 -3.31
CA LYS A 52 -1.24 5.80 -4.10
C LYS A 52 -0.58 4.42 -4.01
N LEU A 53 -0.46 3.86 -2.81
CA LEU A 53 0.12 2.53 -2.58
C LEU A 53 -0.66 1.45 -3.35
N LYS A 54 -2.00 1.45 -3.20
CA LYS A 54 -2.89 0.53 -3.90
C LYS A 54 -2.76 0.61 -5.43
N SER A 55 -2.61 1.83 -5.98
CA SER A 55 -2.43 2.03 -7.42
C SER A 55 -1.09 1.50 -7.93
N LYS A 56 -0.03 1.50 -7.10
CA LYS A 56 1.32 1.06 -7.50
C LYS A 56 1.57 -0.44 -7.26
N VAL A 57 0.86 -1.05 -6.32
CA VAL A 57 0.99 -2.48 -5.97
C VAL A 57 -0.25 -3.24 -6.44
N THR A 58 -0.20 -3.75 -7.66
CA THR A 58 -1.35 -4.36 -8.35
C THR A 58 -1.28 -5.88 -8.51
N SER A 59 -0.34 -6.54 -7.80
CA SER A 59 -0.24 -8.00 -7.77
C SER A 59 -1.52 -8.66 -7.24
N TRP A 60 -1.81 -9.88 -7.68
CA TRP A 60 -3.04 -10.61 -7.29
C TRP A 60 -3.15 -10.78 -5.77
N LYS A 61 -2.02 -11.03 -5.10
CA LYS A 61 -1.94 -11.17 -3.64
C LYS A 61 -2.25 -9.86 -2.92
N ALA A 62 -1.74 -8.74 -3.43
CA ALA A 62 -2.05 -7.42 -2.89
C ALA A 62 -3.53 -7.05 -3.13
N LYS A 63 -4.07 -7.34 -4.31
CA LYS A 63 -5.50 -7.12 -4.64
C LYS A 63 -6.44 -7.81 -3.65
N ALA A 64 -6.12 -9.01 -3.20
CA ALA A 64 -6.92 -9.71 -2.18
C ALA A 64 -6.96 -8.94 -0.85
N LEU A 65 -5.85 -8.32 -0.44
CA LEU A 65 -5.82 -7.45 0.74
C LEU A 65 -6.60 -6.16 0.51
N TRP A 66 -6.40 -5.49 -0.63
CA TRP A 66 -7.09 -4.25 -0.98
C TRP A 66 -8.60 -4.42 -0.93
N ASN A 67 -9.14 -5.51 -1.47
CA ASN A 67 -10.57 -5.80 -1.40
C ASN A 67 -11.10 -5.86 0.04
N LYS A 68 -10.33 -6.41 0.98
CA LYS A 68 -10.73 -6.47 2.40
C LYS A 68 -10.71 -5.08 3.04
N LEU A 69 -9.67 -4.30 2.78
CA LEU A 69 -9.51 -2.95 3.33
C LEU A 69 -10.53 -1.98 2.73
N ASP A 70 -10.77 -2.02 1.43
CA ASP A 70 -11.75 -1.18 0.75
C ASP A 70 -13.18 -1.47 1.23
N LYS A 71 -13.51 -2.75 1.44
CA LYS A 71 -14.81 -3.13 2.00
C LYS A 71 -15.01 -2.54 3.40
N LYS A 72 -13.96 -2.52 4.22
CA LYS A 72 -14.00 -1.89 5.55
C LYS A 72 -14.09 -0.38 5.46
N HIS A 73 -13.23 0.27 4.66
CA HIS A 73 -13.26 1.72 4.45
C HIS A 73 -14.61 2.23 3.89
N GLY A 74 -15.27 1.43 3.05
CA GLY A 74 -16.58 1.74 2.47
C GLY A 74 -17.76 1.64 3.43
N GLN A 75 -17.57 1.18 4.67
CA GLN A 75 -18.66 1.11 5.65
C GLN A 75 -19.15 2.52 6.06
N LYS A 76 -20.44 2.64 6.36
CA LYS A 76 -21.12 3.93 6.58
C LYS A 76 -20.54 4.68 7.79
N GLU A 77 -20.07 3.98 8.82
CA GLU A 77 -19.50 4.60 10.03
C GLU A 77 -18.29 5.50 9.71
N TYR A 78 -17.51 5.18 8.67
CA TYR A 78 -16.33 5.95 8.29
C TYR A 78 -16.68 7.21 7.47
N LYS A 79 -17.94 7.41 7.10
CA LYS A 79 -18.44 8.58 6.34
C LYS A 79 -17.57 8.93 5.12
N LYS A 80 -17.16 7.91 4.35
CA LYS A 80 -16.22 8.05 3.21
C LYS A 80 -14.85 8.66 3.61
N GLY A 81 -14.29 8.20 4.74
CA GLY A 81 -13.03 8.70 5.28
C GLY A 81 -13.13 10.09 5.92
N LYS A 82 -14.34 10.57 6.22
CA LYS A 82 -14.57 11.93 6.74
C LYS A 82 -14.97 11.99 8.21
N ALA A 83 -15.14 10.85 8.88
CA ALA A 83 -15.66 10.80 10.24
C ALA A 83 -14.80 11.59 11.26
N CYS A 84 -13.49 11.63 11.06
CA CYS A 84 -12.53 12.26 11.98
C CYS A 84 -11.71 13.38 11.31
N ILE A 85 -12.27 14.09 10.31
CA ILE A 85 -11.55 15.23 9.73
C ILE A 85 -11.36 16.30 10.82
N GLY A 86 -10.12 16.74 11.01
CA GLY A 86 -9.77 17.79 11.97
C GLY A 86 -9.35 17.29 13.35
N THR A 87 -9.35 15.98 13.61
CA THR A 87 -8.76 15.40 14.81
C THR A 87 -7.26 15.14 14.56
N LYS A 88 -6.38 15.77 15.34
CA LYS A 88 -4.93 15.51 15.37
C LYS A 88 -4.54 14.89 16.70
#